data_AF-A0AB39HJM9-F1
#
_entry.id   AF-A0AB39HJM9-F1
#
_cell.length_a   1.000
_cell.length_b   1.000
_cell.length_c   1.000
_cell.angle_alpha   90.00
_cell.angle_beta   90.00
_cell.angle_gamma   90.00
#
_symmetry.space_group_name_H-M   'P 1'
#
loop_
_entity.id
_entity.type
_entity.pdbx_description
1 polymer ?
#
loop_
_entity_poly.entity_id
_entity_poly.type
_entity_poly.pdbx_seq_one_letter_code
_entity_poly.pdbx_strand_id
1 'polypeptide(L)'
;MKSIISLGLVILLAGCSGANISSQVRESGVEGTNMMTRCVNYSTGSDSRTNSILEKYDGWKLIYVSEYTTDNKANSAAVMCFEKPAS
;
A
#
# COMPACT_ATOMS: atom_id res chain seq x y z
N MET A 1 -18.59 -10.11 -39.38
CA MET A 1 -18.18 -8.82 -38.78
C MET A 1 -18.73 -8.60 -37.37
N LYS A 2 -20.00 -8.95 -37.06
CA LYS A 2 -20.55 -8.85 -35.68
C LYS A 2 -19.77 -9.67 -34.62
N SER A 3 -19.29 -10.87 -34.97
CA SER A 3 -18.56 -11.73 -34.02
C SER A 3 -17.17 -11.22 -33.62
N ILE A 4 -16.53 -10.36 -34.42
CA ILE A 4 -15.20 -9.81 -34.11
C ILE A 4 -15.32 -8.69 -33.06
N ILE A 5 -16.40 -7.91 -33.12
CA ILE A 5 -16.69 -6.83 -32.17
C ILE A 5 -17.01 -7.40 -30.78
N SER A 6 -17.75 -8.52 -30.72
CA SER A 6 -18.05 -9.19 -29.45
C SER A 6 -16.83 -9.79 -28.76
N LEU A 7 -15.82 -10.23 -29.52
CA LEU A 7 -14.60 -10.81 -28.94
C LEU A 7 -13.66 -9.75 -28.34
N GLY A 8 -13.59 -8.56 -28.97
CA GLY A 8 -12.79 -7.44 -28.45
C GLY A 8 -13.31 -6.88 -27.13
N LEU A 9 -14.63 -6.89 -26.91
CA LEU A 9 -15.24 -6.38 -25.68
C LEU A 9 -14.95 -7.28 -24.46
N VAL A 10 -14.85 -8.59 -24.65
CA VAL A 10 -14.51 -9.55 -23.58
C VAL A 10 -13.06 -9.41 -23.13
N ILE A 11 -12.14 -9.08 -24.04
CA ILE A 11 -10.72 -8.87 -23.73
C ILE A 11 -10.52 -7.56 -22.96
N LEU A 12 -11.29 -6.51 -23.26
CA LEU A 12 -11.23 -5.23 -22.54
C LEU A 12 -11.77 -5.32 -21.10
N LEU A 13 -12.74 -6.20 -20.84
CA LEU A 13 -13.30 -6.43 -19.50
C LEU A 13 -12.38 -7.27 -18.60
N ALA A 14 -11.46 -8.05 -19.18
CA ALA A 14 -10.47 -8.83 -18.41
C ALA A 14 -9.32 -7.98 -17.82
N GLY A 15 -9.26 -6.69 -18.15
CA GLY A 15 -8.28 -5.75 -17.59
C GLY A 15 -8.59 -5.28 -16.16
N CYS A 16 -9.83 -5.43 -15.71
CA CYS A 16 -10.24 -5.11 -14.34
C CYS A 16 -10.05 -6.35 -13.44
N SER A 17 -8.81 -6.62 -13.05
CA SER A 17 -8.53 -7.63 -12.03
C SER A 17 -8.93 -7.10 -10.65
N GLY A 18 -9.41 -7.98 -9.78
CA GLY A 18 -9.58 -7.66 -8.37
C GLY A 18 -8.26 -7.20 -7.75
N ALA A 19 -8.37 -6.40 -6.69
CA ALA A 19 -7.23 -6.05 -5.86
C ALA A 19 -7.29 -6.91 -4.60
N ASN A 20 -6.20 -7.62 -4.30
CA ASN A 20 -6.01 -8.26 -3.02
C ASN A 20 -5.37 -7.24 -2.07
N ILE A 21 -6.02 -6.99 -0.93
CA ILE A 21 -5.57 -6.03 0.08
C ILE A 21 -5.17 -6.80 1.34
N SER A 22 -3.92 -6.65 1.74
CA SER A 22 -3.43 -7.10 3.05
C SER A 22 -3.17 -5.88 3.92
N SER A 23 -3.55 -5.94 5.20
CA SER A 23 -3.28 -4.85 6.13
C SER A 23 -3.03 -5.35 7.54
N GLN A 24 -2.19 -4.62 8.27
CA GLN A 24 -1.88 -4.85 9.67
C GLN A 24 -1.98 -3.52 10.41
N VAL A 25 -2.81 -3.49 11.45
CA VAL A 25 -2.91 -2.38 12.39
C VAL A 25 -2.19 -2.81 13.67
N ARG A 26 -1.37 -1.91 14.23
CA ARG A 26 -0.76 -2.09 15.55
C ARG A 26 -1.29 -1.03 16.49
N GLU A 27 -1.13 -1.29 17.79
CA GLU A 27 -1.48 -0.32 18.83
C GLU A 27 -0.85 1.04 18.52
N SER A 28 -1.63 2.12 18.63
CA SER A 28 -1.19 3.50 18.42
C SER A 28 -1.31 4.26 19.73
N GLY A 29 -0.40 5.20 19.95
CA GLY A 29 -0.36 5.99 21.17
C GLY A 29 0.60 5.47 22.23
N VAL A 30 0.97 6.39 23.12
CA VAL A 30 1.58 6.14 24.43
C VAL A 30 0.86 7.05 25.41
N GLU A 31 0.43 6.51 26.55
CA GLU A 31 -0.35 7.25 27.55
C GLU A 31 0.38 8.54 27.98
N GLY A 32 -0.38 9.63 28.11
CA GLY A 32 0.17 10.93 28.53
C GLY A 32 1.00 11.66 27.47
N THR A 33 1.05 11.18 26.22
CA THR A 33 1.77 11.85 25.13
C THR A 33 0.87 12.14 23.93
N ASN A 34 1.10 13.29 23.30
CA ASN A 34 0.54 13.57 21.97
C ASN A 34 1.44 12.90 20.93
N MET A 35 0.86 12.19 19.96
CA MET A 35 1.63 11.53 18.91
C MET A 35 1.58 12.33 17.60
N MET A 36 2.69 12.34 16.88
CA MET A 36 2.80 12.79 15.51
C MET A 36 2.79 11.57 14.58
N THR A 37 1.82 11.53 13.66
CA THR A 37 1.69 10.45 12.67
C THR A 37 2.10 10.92 11.27
N ARG A 38 2.81 10.06 10.55
CA ARG A 38 3.19 10.25 9.14
C ARG A 38 2.97 8.98 8.36
N CYS A 39 2.26 9.08 7.24
CA CYS A 39 2.00 7.97 6.32
C CYS A 39 2.71 8.19 4.99
N VAL A 40 3.18 7.10 4.38
CA VAL A 40 3.80 7.10 3.06
C VAL A 40 3.11 6.09 2.16
N ASN A 41 2.65 6.57 1.00
CA ASN A 41 2.17 5.74 -0.09
C ASN A 41 3.31 5.49 -1.08
N TYR A 42 3.53 4.25 -1.49
CA TYR A 42 4.60 3.89 -2.42
C TYR A 42 4.24 2.65 -3.23
N SER A 43 4.78 2.51 -4.45
CA SER A 43 4.67 1.27 -5.20
C SER A 43 5.61 0.23 -4.62
N THR A 44 5.11 -0.99 -4.40
CA THR A 44 5.91 -2.13 -3.95
C THR A 44 6.48 -2.87 -5.16
N GLY A 45 7.64 -3.51 -4.99
CA GLY A 45 8.37 -4.17 -6.08
C GLY A 45 9.84 -3.74 -6.23
N SER A 46 10.29 -2.74 -5.46
CA SER A 46 11.71 -2.40 -5.32
C SER A 46 12.11 -2.30 -3.85
N ASP A 47 12.99 -3.19 -3.39
CA ASP A 47 13.47 -3.22 -2.00
C ASP A 47 14.14 -1.90 -1.58
N SER A 48 14.79 -1.21 -2.51
CA SER A 48 15.45 0.08 -2.25
C SER A 48 14.47 1.15 -1.74
N ARG A 49 13.25 1.18 -2.26
CA ARG A 49 12.24 2.17 -1.85
C ARG A 49 11.70 1.86 -0.46
N THR A 50 11.42 0.60 -0.18
CA THR A 50 11.02 0.15 1.17
C THR A 50 12.10 0.48 2.18
N ASN A 51 13.36 0.12 1.91
CA ASN A 51 14.48 0.39 2.81
C ASN A 51 14.66 1.89 3.05
N SER A 52 14.59 2.73 2.02
CA SER A 52 14.69 4.18 2.17
C SER A 52 13.58 4.79 3.05
N ILE A 53 12.37 4.20 3.01
CA ILE A 53 11.25 4.63 3.86
C ILE A 53 11.52 4.20 5.30
N LEU A 54 11.95 2.96 5.52
CA LEU A 54 12.28 2.46 6.86
C LEU A 54 13.41 3.26 7.50
N GLU A 55 14.47 3.56 6.75
CA GLU A 55 15.58 4.41 7.22
C GLU A 55 15.11 5.83 7.57
N LYS A 56 14.24 6.43 6.74
CA LYS A 56 13.71 7.78 7.00
C LYS A 56 12.91 7.88 8.29
N TYR A 57 12.21 6.81 8.67
CA TYR A 57 11.40 6.75 9.89
C TYR A 57 12.04 5.87 10.96
N ASP A 58 13.35 5.68 10.93
CA ASP A 58 14.06 4.98 11.98
C ASP A 58 13.79 5.65 13.34
N GLY A 59 13.54 4.83 14.37
CA GLY A 59 13.09 5.27 15.69
C GLY A 59 11.61 5.68 15.80
N TRP A 60 10.82 5.67 14.71
CA TRP A 60 9.37 5.82 14.79
C TRP A 60 8.68 4.44 14.89
N LYS A 61 7.53 4.40 15.57
CA LYS A 61 6.72 3.19 15.72
C LYS A 61 5.82 3.00 14.50
N LEU A 62 5.95 1.87 13.80
CA LEU A 62 5.08 1.51 12.67
C LEU A 62 3.72 1.02 13.18
N ILE A 63 2.68 1.83 12.99
CA ILE A 63 1.32 1.58 13.49
C ILE A 63 0.34 1.02 12.46
N TYR A 64 0.64 1.21 11.18
CA TYR A 64 -0.20 0.69 10.11
C TYR A 64 0.65 0.35 8.91
N VAL A 65 0.37 -0.79 8.30
CA VAL A 65 0.83 -1.11 6.96
C VAL A 65 -0.33 -1.73 6.19
N SER A 66 -0.52 -1.31 4.95
CA SER A 66 -1.33 -2.03 3.98
C SER A 66 -0.61 -2.14 2.67
N GLU A 67 -0.86 -3.23 1.96
CA GLU A 67 -0.42 -3.45 0.59
C GLU A 67 -1.64 -3.90 -0.20
N TYR A 68 -1.80 -3.33 -1.39
CA TYR A 68 -2.72 -3.85 -2.38
C TYR A 68 -1.92 -4.33 -3.59
N THR A 69 -2.34 -5.47 -4.13
CA THR A 69 -1.78 -6.04 -5.37
C THR A 69 -2.93 -6.42 -6.27
N THR A 70 -2.90 -6.00 -7.53
CA THR A 70 -3.87 -6.49 -8.53
C THR A 70 -3.64 -7.97 -8.80
N ASP A 71 -4.66 -8.81 -9.04
CA ASP A 71 -4.42 -10.26 -9.17
C ASP A 71 -3.52 -10.63 -10.36
N ASN A 72 -3.52 -9.79 -11.42
CA ASN A 72 -2.59 -9.90 -12.54
C ASN A 72 -1.15 -9.44 -12.21
N LYS A 73 -0.88 -9.04 -10.96
CA LYS A 73 0.40 -8.55 -10.41
C LYS A 73 1.02 -7.38 -11.17
N ALA A 74 0.24 -6.69 -12.00
CA ALA A 74 0.71 -5.57 -12.80
C ALA A 74 0.93 -4.30 -11.95
N ASN A 75 0.22 -4.17 -10.83
CA ASN A 75 0.37 -3.06 -9.92
C ASN A 75 0.34 -3.55 -8.48
N SER A 76 1.32 -3.11 -7.70
CA SER A 76 1.37 -3.31 -6.27
C SER A 76 1.79 -2.01 -5.60
N ALA A 77 1.06 -1.62 -4.57
CA ALA A 77 1.37 -0.43 -3.80
C ALA A 77 1.01 -0.61 -2.33
N ALA A 78 1.72 0.10 -1.48
CA ALA A 78 1.57 0.01 -0.04
C ALA A 78 1.49 1.39 0.60
N VAL A 79 0.89 1.38 1.79
CA VAL A 79 0.85 2.49 2.73
C VAL A 79 1.52 2.05 4.01
N MET A 80 2.45 2.83 4.54
CA MET A 80 3.02 2.64 5.87
C MET A 80 2.81 3.91 6.70
N CYS A 81 2.27 3.77 7.90
CA CYS A 81 2.13 4.88 8.84
C CYS A 81 2.98 4.65 10.09
N PHE A 82 3.76 5.67 10.42
CA PHE A 82 4.66 5.71 11.55
C PHE A 82 4.21 6.79 12.52
N GLU A 83 4.40 6.56 13.81
CA GLU A 83 4.16 7.52 14.86
C GLU A 83 5.39 7.73 15.76
N LYS A 84 5.51 8.93 16.32
CA LYS A 84 6.42 9.23 17.43
C LYS A 84 5.79 10.29 18.33
N PRO A 85 6.27 10.50 19.57
CA PRO A 85 5.84 11.63 20.37
C PRO A 85 6.01 12.96 19.63
N ALA A 86 4.97 13.79 19.65
CA ALA A 86 5.01 15.16 19.18
C ALA A 86 5.89 15.96 20.15
N SER A 87 7.03 16.43 19.64
CA SER A 87 7.99 17.27 20.36
C SER A 87 7.53 18.72 20.39
#